data_AF-A0A819NB88-F1
#
_entry.id   AF-A0A819NB88-F1
#
_cell.length_a   1.000
_cell.length_b   1.000
_cell.length_c   1.000
_cell.angle_alpha   90.00
_cell.angle_beta   90.00
_cell.angle_gamma   90.00
#
_symmetry.space_group_name_H-M   'P 1'
#
loop_
_entity.id
_entity.type
_entity.pdbx_description
1 polymer ?
#
loop_
_entity_poly.entity_id
_entity_poly.type
_entity_poly.pdbx_seq_one_letter_code
_entity_poly.pdbx_strand_id
1 'polypeptide(L)'
;MLEENEYDDNDDEPEDPPIILKQQKQTTWLYMSLYVLLYVGLRNPQAQVITIAPITLNIFDELYLEYNETLSCPCSTTMVPYKNFVSQKFTFHPVCSSIFVSQQWIEALYLFNASKYVPFDFRTTASSQSIHYDETCH
;
A
#
# COMPACT_ATOMS: atom_id res chain seq x y z
N MET A 1 74.33 -66.74 50.44
CA MET A 1 73.29 -66.60 51.48
C MET A 1 73.67 -65.37 52.30
N LEU A 2 73.04 -64.21 52.24
CA LEU A 2 71.87 -63.67 51.54
C LEU A 2 72.27 -62.23 51.15
N GLU A 3 72.05 -61.79 49.91
CA GLU A 3 72.13 -60.36 49.54
C GLU A 3 70.82 -59.70 49.97
N GLU A 4 70.89 -58.67 50.81
CA GLU A 4 69.76 -57.80 51.12
C GLU A 4 69.61 -56.79 49.98
N ASN A 5 68.46 -56.83 49.31
CA ASN A 5 68.11 -55.90 48.25
C ASN A 5 67.57 -54.61 48.86
N GLU A 6 68.22 -53.50 48.58
CA GLU A 6 67.74 -52.15 48.83
C GLU A 6 66.63 -51.83 47.81
N TYR A 7 65.40 -51.68 48.30
CA TYR A 7 64.23 -51.36 47.48
C TYR A 7 64.17 -49.84 47.32
N ASP A 8 64.50 -49.36 46.12
CA ASP A 8 64.49 -47.95 45.72
C ASP A 8 63.07 -47.53 45.33
N ASP A 9 62.45 -46.70 46.17
CA ASP A 9 61.10 -46.17 46.02
C ASP A 9 61.17 -44.85 45.22
N ASN A 10 61.30 -44.98 43.90
CA ASN A 10 61.10 -43.86 42.97
C ASN A 10 59.66 -43.90 42.45
N ASP A 11 58.76 -43.22 43.16
CA ASP A 11 57.45 -42.82 42.64
C ASP A 11 57.66 -41.72 41.58
N ASP A 12 57.78 -42.11 40.31
CA ASP A 12 57.64 -41.19 39.18
C ASP A 12 56.16 -40.76 39.04
N GLU A 13 55.83 -39.61 39.63
CA GLU A 13 54.55 -38.92 39.39
C GLU A 13 54.58 -38.32 37.96
N PRO A 14 53.67 -38.70 37.05
CA PRO A 14 53.70 -38.19 35.68
C PRO A 14 53.22 -36.74 35.64
N GLU A 15 54.14 -35.79 35.46
CA GLU A 15 53.83 -34.40 35.12
C GLU A 15 53.23 -34.32 33.70
N ASP A 16 51.91 -34.14 33.59
CA ASP A 16 51.24 -33.85 32.32
C ASP A 16 51.71 -32.51 31.74
N PRO A 17 52.14 -32.43 30.46
CA PRO A 17 52.69 -31.21 29.90
C PRO A 17 51.63 -30.10 29.73
N PRO A 18 51.96 -28.82 30.02
CA PRO A 18 51.02 -27.69 30.06
C PRO A 18 50.39 -27.31 28.72
N ILE A 19 50.77 -28.02 27.65
CA ILE A 19 50.34 -27.80 26.27
C ILE A 19 49.01 -28.51 25.99
N ILE A 20 48.78 -29.67 26.60
CA ILE A 20 47.58 -30.51 26.39
C ILE A 20 46.35 -29.86 27.04
N LEU A 21 46.51 -29.31 28.25
CA LEU A 21 45.47 -28.57 28.97
C LEU A 21 45.03 -27.28 28.24
N LYS A 22 45.97 -26.58 27.59
CA LYS A 22 45.65 -25.38 26.79
C LYS A 22 44.83 -25.72 25.55
N GLN A 23 45.18 -26.81 24.87
CA GLN A 23 44.41 -27.31 23.71
C GLN A 23 43.01 -27.75 24.09
N GLN A 24 42.82 -28.40 25.24
CA GLN A 24 41.51 -28.81 25.76
C GLN A 24 40.60 -27.61 26.09
N LYS A 25 41.16 -26.50 26.58
CA LYS A 25 40.39 -25.28 26.87
C LYS A 25 39.94 -24.56 25.59
N GLN A 26 40.76 -24.55 24.54
CA GLN A 26 40.40 -23.89 23.28
C GLN A 26 39.35 -24.67 22.49
N THR A 27 39.45 -26.00 22.45
CA THR A 27 38.45 -26.85 21.78
C THR A 27 37.10 -26.79 22.47
N THR A 28 37.06 -26.81 23.80
CA THR A 28 35.80 -26.65 24.55
C THR A 28 35.13 -25.29 24.32
N TRP A 29 35.91 -24.21 24.22
CA TRP A 29 35.36 -22.89 23.87
C TRP A 29 34.77 -22.85 22.47
N LEU A 30 35.42 -23.50 21.49
CA LEU A 30 34.88 -23.64 20.14
C LEU A 30 33.58 -24.45 20.13
N TYR A 31 33.53 -25.59 20.81
CA TYR A 31 32.32 -26.41 20.91
C TYR A 31 31.17 -25.68 21.61
N MET A 32 31.46 -24.94 22.70
CA MET A 32 30.45 -24.15 23.40
C MET A 32 29.93 -22.99 22.54
N SER A 33 30.81 -22.28 21.82
CA SER A 33 30.42 -21.23 20.88
C SER A 33 29.53 -21.78 19.75
N LEU A 34 29.92 -22.91 19.17
CA LEU A 34 29.19 -23.57 18.10
C LEU A 34 27.82 -24.07 18.59
N TYR A 35 27.74 -24.62 19.80
CA TYR A 35 26.48 -25.03 20.43
C TYR A 35 25.54 -23.84 20.67
N VAL A 36 26.06 -22.70 21.14
CA VAL A 36 25.26 -21.48 21.34
C VAL A 36 24.74 -20.95 19.99
N LEU A 37 25.58 -20.91 18.96
CA LEU A 37 25.17 -20.47 17.62
C LEU A 37 24.06 -21.37 17.03
N LEU A 38 24.19 -22.69 17.20
CA LEU A 38 23.22 -23.66 16.72
C LEU A 38 21.89 -23.53 17.49
N TYR A 39 21.96 -23.33 18.81
CA TYR A 39 20.80 -23.08 19.67
C TYR A 39 20.06 -21.79 19.28
N VAL A 40 20.78 -20.70 19.01
CA VAL A 40 20.18 -19.43 18.56
C VAL A 40 19.60 -19.58 17.14
N GLY A 41 20.31 -20.28 16.25
CA GLY A 41 19.86 -20.55 14.88
C GLY A 41 18.51 -21.29 14.83
N LEU A 42 18.38 -22.37 15.62
CA LEU A 42 17.15 -23.16 15.75
C LEU A 42 15.98 -22.39 16.37
N ARG A 43 16.27 -21.36 17.18
CA ARG A 43 15.26 -20.52 17.81
C ARG A 43 14.63 -19.50 16.89
N ASN A 44 15.16 -19.25 15.68
CA ASN A 44 14.55 -18.31 14.74
C ASN A 44 13.30 -18.96 14.14
N PRO A 45 12.08 -18.57 14.55
CA PRO A 45 10.89 -19.09 13.91
C PRO A 45 10.81 -18.51 12.51
N GLN A 46 10.69 -19.36 11.49
CA GLN A 46 10.44 -18.90 10.14
C GLN A 46 9.02 -18.34 10.09
N ALA A 47 8.87 -17.02 9.97
CA ALA A 47 7.58 -16.38 9.78
C ALA A 47 7.00 -16.85 8.43
N GLN A 48 5.86 -17.56 8.48
CA GLN A 48 5.13 -17.95 7.29
C GLN A 48 4.02 -16.94 7.02
N VAL A 49 3.98 -16.41 5.79
CA VAL A 49 2.90 -15.52 5.35
C VAL A 49 1.79 -16.39 4.75
N ILE A 50 0.60 -16.34 5.34
CA ILE A 50 -0.58 -17.04 4.85
C ILE A 50 -1.42 -16.04 4.05
N THR A 51 -1.72 -16.38 2.80
CA THR A 51 -2.59 -15.58 1.93
C THR A 51 -4.01 -16.12 1.95
N ILE A 52 -4.99 -15.26 2.26
CA ILE A 52 -6.41 -15.62 2.30
C ILE A 52 -7.13 -14.79 1.23
N ALA A 53 -7.74 -15.46 0.24
CA ALA A 53 -8.58 -14.84 -0.77
C ALA A 53 -9.69 -15.81 -1.23
N PRO A 54 -10.94 -15.36 -1.40
CA PRO A 54 -11.48 -14.02 -1.18
C PRO A 54 -11.77 -13.71 0.29
N ILE A 55 -11.45 -12.50 0.75
CA ILE A 55 -11.79 -12.00 2.10
C ILE A 55 -13.20 -11.39 2.07
N THR A 56 -14.08 -11.86 2.96
CA THR A 56 -15.35 -11.20 3.32
C THR A 56 -15.17 -10.30 4.54
N LEU A 57 -16.07 -9.33 4.74
CA LEU A 57 -16.00 -8.38 5.87
C LEU A 57 -15.93 -9.08 7.24
N ASN A 58 -16.76 -10.11 7.46
CA ASN A 58 -16.77 -10.82 8.74
C ASN A 58 -15.44 -11.52 9.05
N ILE A 59 -14.82 -12.13 8.03
CA ILE A 59 -13.51 -12.78 8.16
C ILE A 59 -12.43 -11.73 8.46
N PHE A 60 -12.48 -10.58 7.77
CA PHE A 60 -11.57 -9.47 8.04
C PHE A 60 -11.68 -8.97 9.48
N ASP A 61 -12.90 -8.75 9.98
CA ASP A 61 -13.11 -8.25 11.34
C ASP A 61 -12.54 -9.23 12.39
N GLU A 62 -12.75 -10.54 12.20
CA GLU A 62 -12.18 -11.58 13.07
C GLU A 62 -10.65 -11.59 13.04
N LEU A 63 -10.04 -11.56 11.84
CA LEU A 63 -8.58 -11.53 11.67
C LEU A 63 -7.96 -10.22 12.18
N TYR A 64 -8.67 -9.11 12.05
CA TYR A 64 -8.22 -7.81 12.55
C TYR A 64 -8.17 -7.78 14.08
N LEU A 65 -9.12 -8.44 14.76
CA LEU A 65 -9.10 -8.54 16.23
C LEU A 65 -7.91 -9.35 16.75
N GLU A 66 -7.54 -10.44 16.07
CA GLU A 66 -6.50 -11.36 16.53
C GLU A 66 -5.09 -10.99 16.05
N TYR A 67 -4.95 -10.47 14.83
CA TYR A 67 -3.65 -10.30 14.15
C TYR A 67 -3.37 -8.88 13.66
N ASN A 68 -3.96 -7.84 14.28
CA ASN A 68 -3.87 -6.45 13.79
C ASN A 68 -2.43 -6.01 13.43
N GLU A 69 -1.45 -6.40 14.24
CA GLU A 69 -0.07 -5.92 14.13
C GLU A 69 0.71 -6.58 12.97
N THR A 70 0.25 -7.74 12.49
CA THR A 70 0.90 -8.53 11.45
C THR A 70 0.05 -8.68 10.19
N LEU A 71 -1.20 -8.21 10.21
CA LEU A 71 -2.12 -8.25 9.09
C LEU A 71 -1.66 -7.27 7.98
N SER A 72 -1.53 -7.78 6.75
CA SER A 72 -1.23 -6.96 5.57
C SER A 72 -2.27 -7.20 4.48
N CYS A 73 -2.91 -6.12 4.04
CA CYS A 73 -3.95 -6.15 3.00
C CYS A 73 -3.42 -5.55 1.68
N PRO A 74 -2.78 -6.35 0.82
CA PRO A 74 -2.38 -5.88 -0.49
C PRO A 74 -3.62 -5.63 -1.37
N CYS A 75 -3.68 -4.48 -2.04
CA CYS A 75 -4.74 -4.18 -2.99
C CYS A 75 -4.64 -5.12 -4.21
N SER A 76 -5.75 -5.78 -4.57
CA SER A 76 -5.81 -6.60 -5.79
C SER A 76 -5.66 -5.76 -7.06
N THR A 77 -6.11 -4.50 -7.03
CA THR A 77 -5.99 -3.54 -8.13
C THR A 77 -5.52 -2.19 -7.61
N THR A 78 -4.56 -1.57 -8.29
CA THR A 78 -4.00 -0.27 -7.91
C THR A 78 -4.86 0.93 -8.33
N MET A 79 -5.76 0.74 -9.28
CA MET A 79 -6.66 1.79 -9.77
C MET A 79 -8.04 1.19 -10.08
N VAL A 80 -9.08 1.83 -9.57
CA VAL A 80 -10.47 1.48 -9.87
C VAL A 80 -11.04 2.54 -10.82
N PRO A 81 -11.52 2.16 -12.02
CA PRO A 81 -12.11 3.11 -12.97
C PRO A 81 -13.25 3.93 -12.36
N TYR A 82 -13.26 5.25 -12.61
CA TYR A 82 -14.29 6.16 -12.08
C TYR A 82 -15.73 5.75 -12.43
N LYS A 83 -15.93 5.15 -13.62
CA LYS A 83 -17.21 4.61 -14.08
C LYS A 83 -17.83 3.56 -13.14
N ASN A 84 -17.03 2.93 -12.27
CA ASN A 84 -17.51 1.93 -11.32
C ASN A 84 -18.17 2.58 -10.09
N PHE A 85 -17.86 3.84 -9.80
CA PHE A 85 -18.41 4.57 -8.65
C PHE A 85 -19.51 5.55 -9.06
N VAL A 86 -19.44 6.09 -10.28
CA VAL A 86 -20.36 7.12 -10.74
C VAL A 86 -21.09 6.65 -11.99
N SER A 87 -22.40 6.51 -11.85
CA SER A 87 -23.33 6.28 -12.97
C SER A 87 -24.02 7.60 -13.29
N GLN A 88 -23.59 8.28 -14.37
CA GLN A 88 -24.19 9.54 -14.78
C GLN A 88 -25.07 9.33 -16.01
N LYS A 89 -26.37 9.59 -15.85
CA LYS A 89 -27.32 9.70 -16.96
C LYS A 89 -27.52 11.18 -17.26
N PHE A 90 -26.85 11.68 -18.29
CA PHE A 90 -27.04 13.06 -18.73
C PHE A 90 -28.37 13.18 -19.48
N THR A 91 -29.22 14.11 -19.04
CA THR A 91 -30.41 14.52 -19.78
C THR A 91 -30.18 15.96 -20.21
N PHE A 92 -29.90 16.17 -21.50
CA PHE A 92 -29.74 17.50 -22.05
C PHE A 92 -31.11 18.07 -22.38
N HIS A 93 -31.39 19.30 -21.91
CA HIS A 93 -32.62 19.99 -22.30
C HIS A 93 -32.47 20.43 -23.77
N PRO A 94 -33.46 20.17 -24.65
CA PRO A 94 -33.33 20.52 -26.06
C PRO A 94 -33.23 22.04 -26.22
N VAL A 95 -32.13 22.51 -26.81
CA VAL A 95 -31.89 23.95 -27.10
C VAL A 95 -33.00 24.51 -27.98
N CYS A 96 -33.48 23.72 -28.93
CA CYS A 96 -34.55 24.12 -29.86
C CYS A 96 -35.95 24.16 -29.24
N SER A 97 -36.12 23.72 -27.98
CA SER A 97 -37.35 23.96 -27.21
C SER A 97 -37.23 25.16 -26.27
N SER A 98 -36.12 25.89 -26.32
CA SER A 98 -35.88 27.06 -25.47
C SER A 98 -36.63 28.28 -25.99
N ILE A 99 -37.05 29.16 -25.08
CA ILE A 99 -37.62 30.45 -25.46
C ILE A 99 -36.63 31.32 -26.25
N PHE A 100 -35.33 31.09 -26.09
CA PHE A 100 -34.29 31.86 -26.76
C PHE A 100 -34.24 31.65 -28.28
N VAL A 101 -34.77 30.54 -28.78
CA VAL A 101 -34.92 30.30 -30.24
C VAL A 101 -36.32 30.65 -30.73
N SER A 102 -37.21 31.13 -29.87
CA SER A 102 -38.55 31.53 -30.30
C SER A 102 -38.49 32.83 -31.10
N GLN A 103 -39.30 32.90 -32.16
CA GLN A 103 -39.41 34.09 -32.99
C GLN A 103 -39.72 35.36 -32.17
N GLN A 104 -40.58 35.22 -31.16
CA GLN A 104 -40.94 36.33 -30.26
C GLN A 104 -39.73 36.87 -29.50
N TRP A 105 -38.83 36.00 -29.05
CA TRP A 105 -37.61 36.41 -28.36
C TRP A 105 -36.62 37.08 -29.32
N ILE A 106 -36.45 36.52 -30.52
CA ILE A 106 -35.56 37.07 -31.56
C ILE A 106 -36.03 38.48 -31.93
N GLU A 107 -37.32 38.67 -32.19
CA GLU A 107 -37.90 39.99 -32.51
C GLU A 107 -37.71 41.00 -31.37
N ALA A 108 -37.79 40.54 -30.11
CA ALA A 108 -37.56 41.40 -28.95
C ALA A 108 -36.13 41.96 -28.86
N LEU A 109 -35.15 41.32 -29.52
CA LEU A 109 -33.77 41.81 -29.62
C LEU A 109 -33.65 43.05 -30.52
N TYR A 110 -34.59 43.24 -31.45
CA TYR A 110 -34.56 44.34 -32.44
C TYR A 110 -35.51 45.49 -32.10
N LEU A 111 -36.14 45.47 -30.92
CA LEU A 111 -37.03 46.55 -30.47
C LEU A 111 -36.25 47.85 -30.21
N PHE A 112 -36.57 48.90 -30.97
CA PHE A 112 -36.01 50.23 -30.79
C PHE A 112 -36.48 50.90 -29.48
N ASN A 113 -35.60 51.70 -28.87
CA ASN A 113 -35.86 52.47 -27.64
C ASN A 113 -36.32 51.64 -26.42
N ALA A 114 -36.12 50.33 -26.45
CA ALA A 114 -36.55 49.49 -25.36
C ALA A 114 -35.62 49.58 -24.12
N SER A 115 -34.53 50.35 -24.20
CA SER A 115 -33.73 50.81 -23.06
C SER A 115 -33.31 52.26 -23.26
N LYS A 116 -33.27 53.01 -22.15
CA LYS A 116 -32.73 54.38 -22.10
C LYS A 116 -31.20 54.42 -22.29
N TYR A 117 -30.53 53.28 -22.10
CA TYR A 117 -29.07 53.14 -22.15
C TYR A 117 -28.67 52.13 -23.23
N VAL A 118 -28.91 52.49 -24.48
CA VAL A 118 -28.63 51.66 -25.67
C VAL A 118 -27.21 51.06 -25.69
N PRO A 119 -26.12 51.77 -25.33
CA PRO A 119 -24.77 51.20 -25.38
C PRO A 119 -24.52 50.05 -24.38
N PHE A 120 -25.34 49.93 -23.33
CA PHE A 120 -25.25 48.87 -22.32
C PHE A 120 -26.42 47.90 -22.39
N ASP A 121 -27.28 48.03 -23.39
CA ASP A 121 -28.41 47.14 -23.59
C ASP A 121 -27.88 45.80 -24.13
N PHE A 122 -28.12 44.72 -23.38
CA PHE A 122 -27.67 43.37 -23.73
C PHE A 122 -28.11 42.94 -25.13
N ARG A 123 -29.22 43.49 -25.64
CA ARG A 123 -29.76 43.18 -26.97
C ARG A 123 -28.85 43.61 -28.11
N THR A 124 -28.04 44.66 -27.89
CA THR A 124 -27.04 45.09 -28.87
C THR A 124 -26.01 44.00 -29.16
N THR A 125 -25.61 43.24 -28.14
CA THR A 125 -24.66 42.11 -28.28
C THR A 125 -25.36 40.78 -28.52
N ALA A 126 -26.58 40.60 -28.04
CA ALA A 126 -27.33 39.35 -28.19
C ALA A 126 -27.90 39.16 -29.61
N SER A 127 -28.24 40.25 -30.31
CA SER A 127 -28.72 40.20 -31.70
C SER A 127 -27.72 39.55 -32.66
N SER A 128 -26.41 39.77 -32.47
CA SER A 128 -25.37 39.13 -33.29
C SER A 128 -25.19 37.63 -33.03
N GLN A 129 -25.63 37.13 -31.87
CA GLN A 129 -25.55 35.71 -31.50
C GLN A 129 -26.80 34.93 -31.92
N SER A 130 -27.95 35.61 -32.02
CA SER A 130 -29.24 34.97 -32.32
C SER A 130 -29.32 34.31 -33.70
N ILE A 131 -28.61 34.85 -34.70
CA ILE A 131 -28.57 34.32 -36.09
C ILE A 131 -28.07 32.87 -36.13
N HIS A 132 -27.11 32.52 -35.25
CA HIS A 132 -26.53 31.17 -35.23
C HIS A 132 -27.47 30.12 -34.64
N TYR A 133 -28.31 30.50 -33.68
CA TYR A 133 -29.23 29.58 -33.01
C TYR A 133 -30.47 29.28 -33.86
N ASP A 134 -30.91 30.23 -34.69
CA ASP A 134 -32.03 30.06 -35.61
C ASP A 134 -31.70 29.02 -36.70
N GLU A 135 -30.57 29.16 -37.40
CA GLU A 135 -30.11 28.22 -38.45
C GLU A 135 -29.86 26.79 -37.95
N THR A 136 -29.57 26.61 -36.66
CA THR A 136 -29.29 25.28 -36.10
C THR A 136 -30.57 24.54 -35.71
N CYS A 137 -31.67 25.27 -35.50
CA CYS A 137 -32.94 24.74 -35.02
C CYS A 137 -34.05 24.72 -36.08
N HIS A 138 -33.85 25.34 -37.25
CA HIS A 138 -34.80 25.41 -38.37
C HIS A 138 -34.27 24.81 -39.68
#